data_AF-A0A956X8W9-F1
#
_entry.id   AF-A0A956X8W9-F1
#
_cell.length_a   1.000
_cell.length_b   1.000
_cell.length_c   1.000
_cell.angle_alpha   90.00
_cell.angle_beta   90.00
_cell.angle_gamma   90.00
#
_symmetry.space_group_name_H-M   'P 1'
#
loop_
_entity.id
_entity.type
_entity.pdbx_description
1 polymer ?
#
loop_
_entity_poly.entity_id
_entity_poly.type
_entity_poly.pdbx_seq_one_letter_code
_entity_poly.pdbx_strand_id
1 'polypeptide(L)'
;MGEREPVKEIIARGDLFFLSHPGAEEVFSGYGLTLTPGNKELLVGVLMVDRPQPAAPAWLQAVAARFGEYDLIPMTASGERGLICQMQIMPQSVDYLRPSADPKAAAIQTALQPLLENPPRPKLTLQWHELDRTWRSQLAQPNELPSAIRQTFEQTGYGCLATETNVGIVHVCHAPDVDIEGFRGQPVVYQWQLIAMPTAPLIRLEMAVLDDPLNPFRFESFLNSADPDQAKVLAGLSQQAQLQMAFYGDDLAYHFTKVVAHESQQQQQLAEVIQRAARYWTTLPPESHDFDQAKADFMCQTR
;
A
#
# COMPACT_ATOMS: atom_id res chain seq x y z
N MET A 1 -11.67 -30.09 27.42
CA MET A 1 -11.00 -28.79 27.63
C MET A 1 -11.60 -27.84 26.62
N GLY A 2 -12.42 -26.89 27.06
CA GLY A 2 -12.93 -25.85 26.17
C GLY A 2 -11.83 -24.81 25.97
N GLU A 3 -11.38 -24.62 24.74
CA GLU A 3 -10.57 -23.46 24.38
C GLU A 3 -11.43 -22.22 24.69
N ARG A 4 -10.97 -21.40 25.65
CA ARG A 4 -11.57 -20.09 25.90
C ARG A 4 -11.34 -19.27 24.64
N GLU A 5 -12.41 -18.72 24.07
CA GLU A 5 -12.30 -17.74 23.00
C GLU A 5 -11.36 -16.60 23.46
N PRO A 6 -10.44 -16.17 22.59
CA PRO A 6 -9.52 -15.09 22.92
C PRO A 6 -10.33 -13.83 23.23
N VAL A 7 -10.09 -13.27 24.42
CA VAL A 7 -10.71 -12.00 24.82
C VAL A 7 -10.27 -10.94 23.82
N LYS A 8 -11.22 -10.41 23.04
CA LYS A 8 -10.96 -9.37 22.05
C LYS A 8 -10.42 -8.14 22.79
N GLU A 9 -9.17 -7.79 22.52
CA GLU A 9 -8.54 -6.60 23.09
C GLU A 9 -9.30 -5.35 22.61
N ILE A 10 -9.76 -4.54 23.56
CA ILE A 10 -10.43 -3.27 23.26
C ILE A 10 -9.33 -2.20 23.17
N ILE A 11 -9.19 -1.59 22.00
CA ILE A 11 -8.20 -0.55 21.72
C ILE A 11 -8.92 0.79 21.65
N ALA A 12 -8.59 1.73 22.53
CA ALA A 12 -9.09 3.10 22.51
C ALA A 12 -8.22 4.00 21.61
N ARG A 13 -8.74 5.18 21.23
CA ARG A 13 -7.91 6.26 20.65
C ARG A 13 -7.00 6.81 21.76
N GLY A 14 -5.72 6.99 21.45
CA GLY A 14 -4.74 7.48 22.41
C GLY A 14 -4.05 6.38 23.23
N ASP A 15 -4.34 5.10 22.98
CA ASP A 15 -3.60 4.01 23.61
C ASP A 15 -2.16 3.97 23.10
N LEU A 16 -1.20 3.83 24.02
CA LEU A 16 0.22 3.85 23.73
C LEU A 16 0.75 2.45 23.38
N PHE A 17 1.38 2.33 22.22
CA PHE A 17 2.06 1.12 21.76
C PHE A 17 3.53 1.37 21.44
N PHE A 18 4.34 0.35 21.67
CA PHE A 18 5.77 0.32 21.40
C PHE A 18 6.07 -0.63 20.26
N LEU A 19 6.99 -0.22 19.38
CA LEU A 19 7.50 -1.01 18.27
C LEU A 19 8.57 -1.96 18.80
N SER A 20 8.12 -3.10 19.34
CA SER A 20 8.96 -4.06 20.04
C SER A 20 9.81 -4.89 19.08
N HIS A 21 10.89 -5.46 19.61
CA HIS A 21 11.73 -6.44 18.92
C HIS A 21 11.47 -7.83 19.54
N PRO A 22 10.91 -8.79 18.79
CA PRO A 22 10.78 -10.18 19.23
C PRO A 22 12.04 -10.73 19.89
N GLY A 23 11.91 -11.25 21.11
CA GLY A 23 13.03 -11.80 21.89
C GLY A 23 13.95 -10.77 22.54
N ALA A 24 13.61 -9.48 22.50
CA ALA A 24 14.32 -8.41 23.20
C ALA A 24 13.31 -7.41 23.78
N GLU A 25 12.63 -7.82 24.85
CA GLU A 25 11.47 -7.09 25.42
C GLU A 25 11.80 -5.66 25.88
N GLU A 26 13.06 -5.38 26.19
CA GLU A 26 13.53 -4.05 26.59
C GLU A 26 13.91 -3.14 25.40
N VAL A 27 13.92 -3.69 24.17
CA VAL A 27 14.33 -2.97 22.96
C VAL A 27 13.11 -2.61 22.13
N PHE A 28 12.97 -1.31 21.85
CA PHE A 28 11.96 -0.79 20.95
C PHE A 28 12.58 0.20 19.94
N SER A 29 12.01 0.24 18.74
CA SER A 29 12.39 1.17 17.67
C SER A 29 11.52 2.43 17.63
N GLY A 30 10.53 2.55 18.52
CA GLY A 30 9.64 3.71 18.56
C GLY A 30 8.44 3.44 19.44
N TYR A 31 7.60 4.44 19.57
CA TYR A 31 6.34 4.36 20.28
C TYR A 31 5.36 5.40 19.75
N GLY A 32 4.06 5.13 19.88
CA GLY A 32 3.03 6.05 19.42
C GLY A 32 1.65 5.74 19.96
N LEU A 33 0.79 6.74 19.87
CA LEU A 33 -0.62 6.69 20.27
C LEU A 33 -1.48 6.26 19.09
N THR A 34 -2.46 5.39 19.33
CA THR A 34 -3.47 5.01 18.33
C THR A 34 -4.28 6.23 17.88
N LEU A 35 -4.36 6.45 16.56
CA LEU A 35 -5.16 7.54 16.00
C LEU A 35 -6.65 7.18 15.91
N THR A 36 -6.99 5.90 15.73
CA THR A 36 -8.37 5.43 15.54
C THR A 36 -8.71 4.33 16.56
N PRO A 37 -9.89 4.37 17.23
CA PRO A 37 -10.33 3.28 18.09
C PRO A 37 -10.40 1.94 17.35
N GLY A 38 -10.00 0.86 18.00
CA GLY A 38 -10.02 -0.49 17.45
C GLY A 38 -8.89 -0.79 16.44
N ASN A 39 -8.01 0.17 16.13
CA ASN A 39 -6.99 0.01 15.10
C ASN A 39 -5.58 0.37 15.61
N LYS A 40 -4.67 -0.62 15.61
CA LYS A 40 -3.25 -0.45 15.96
C LYS A 40 -2.36 -0.15 14.75
N GLU A 41 -2.89 -0.21 13.53
CA GLU A 41 -2.14 0.01 12.29
C GLU A 41 -1.77 1.47 12.08
N LEU A 42 -2.41 2.41 12.78
CA LEU A 42 -2.15 3.82 12.61
C LEU A 42 -1.84 4.49 13.95
N LEU A 43 -0.57 4.85 14.12
CA LEU A 43 -0.04 5.49 15.32
C LEU A 43 0.46 6.90 15.02
N VAL A 44 0.53 7.74 16.04
CA VAL A 44 1.25 9.00 16.03
C VAL A 44 2.23 9.07 17.19
N GLY A 45 3.49 9.39 16.92
CA GLY A 45 4.50 9.39 17.97
C GLY A 45 5.92 9.58 17.45
N VAL A 46 6.85 8.81 18.01
CA VAL A 46 8.28 8.98 17.76
C VAL A 46 8.88 7.66 17.26
N LEU A 47 9.56 7.72 16.12
CA LEU A 47 10.28 6.60 15.52
C LEU A 47 11.79 6.82 15.62
N MET A 48 12.53 5.87 16.20
CA MET A 48 14.00 5.85 16.19
C MET A 48 14.50 5.70 14.77
N VAL A 49 15.27 6.69 14.28
CA VAL A 49 15.80 6.68 12.90
C VAL A 49 17.31 6.50 12.84
N ASP A 50 18.02 6.61 13.96
CA ASP A 50 19.48 6.47 14.03
C ASP A 50 19.96 5.07 14.44
N ARG A 51 19.10 4.04 14.36
CA ARG A 51 19.46 2.65 14.68
C ARG A 51 19.07 1.68 13.57
N PRO A 52 19.92 0.67 13.27
CA PRO A 52 21.22 0.39 13.93
C PRO A 52 22.34 1.35 13.52
N GLN A 53 22.11 2.20 12.50
CA GLN A 53 23.03 3.22 12.04
C GLN A 53 22.30 4.56 11.94
N PRO A 54 23.02 5.70 12.06
CA PRO A 54 22.44 7.02 11.86
C PRO A 54 21.65 7.12 10.54
N ALA A 55 20.51 7.82 10.58
CA ALA A 55 19.70 8.03 9.39
C ALA A 55 20.54 8.71 8.29
N ALA A 56 20.54 8.14 7.09
CA ALA A 56 21.26 8.72 5.97
C ALA A 56 20.75 10.13 5.68
N PRO A 57 21.63 11.15 5.50
CA PRO A 57 21.20 12.53 5.24
C PRO A 57 20.26 12.66 4.03
N ALA A 58 20.49 11.87 2.98
CA ALA A 58 19.63 11.87 1.79
C ALA A 58 18.20 11.38 2.10
N TRP A 59 18.03 10.44 3.03
CA TRP A 59 16.71 9.99 3.46
C TRP A 59 15.97 11.08 4.24
N LEU A 60 16.65 11.78 5.15
CA LEU A 60 16.08 12.93 5.86
C LEU A 60 15.72 14.08 4.91
N GLN A 61 16.53 14.32 3.88
CA GLN A 61 16.19 15.28 2.81
C GLN A 61 14.94 14.85 2.05
N ALA A 62 14.77 13.54 1.77
CA ALA A 62 13.56 13.03 1.13
C ALA A 62 12.32 13.19 2.02
N VAL A 63 12.45 12.99 3.34
CA VAL A 63 11.38 13.32 4.31
C VAL A 63 11.02 14.79 4.21
N ALA A 64 12.02 15.68 4.23
CA ALA A 64 11.81 17.13 4.16
C ALA A 64 11.13 17.56 2.85
N ALA A 65 11.63 17.07 1.72
CA ALA A 65 11.09 17.37 0.40
C ALA A 65 9.63 16.90 0.26
N ARG A 66 9.28 15.78 0.92
CA ARG A 66 7.97 15.17 0.81
C ARG A 66 6.94 15.78 1.75
N PHE A 67 7.33 16.04 3.00
CA PHE A 67 6.41 16.39 4.09
C PHE A 67 6.60 17.83 4.61
N GLY A 68 7.62 18.54 4.13
CA GLY A 68 8.02 19.84 4.64
C GLY A 68 8.86 19.72 5.90
N GLU A 69 8.61 20.59 6.87
CA GLU A 69 9.33 20.56 8.15
C GLU A 69 9.03 19.27 8.93
N TYR A 70 10.04 18.81 9.67
CA TYR A 70 9.96 17.65 10.54
C TYR A 70 10.78 17.88 11.80
N ASP A 71 10.37 17.23 12.90
CA ASP A 71 11.04 17.34 14.19
C ASP A 71 11.87 16.09 14.49
N LEU A 72 13.14 16.30 14.85
CA LEU A 72 14.00 15.29 15.43
C LEU A 72 14.22 15.59 16.90
N ILE A 73 14.03 14.58 17.75
CA ILE A 73 14.24 14.68 19.19
C ILE A 73 15.24 13.61 19.66
N PRO A 74 16.06 13.87 20.70
CA PRO A 74 16.86 12.82 21.30
C PRO A 74 15.95 11.77 21.95
N MET A 75 16.15 10.49 21.63
CA MET A 75 15.39 9.37 22.20
C MET A 75 16.19 8.56 23.23
N THR A 76 17.51 8.71 23.24
CA THR A 76 18.41 7.96 24.13
C THR A 76 19.35 8.91 24.88
N ALA A 77 20.01 8.40 25.92
CA ALA A 77 21.07 9.12 26.63
C ALA A 77 22.30 9.41 25.76
N SER A 78 22.56 8.58 24.73
CA SER A 78 23.70 8.74 23.82
C SER A 78 23.39 9.67 22.63
N GLY A 79 22.17 10.20 22.54
CA GLY A 79 21.78 11.20 21.56
C GLY A 79 21.25 10.65 20.23
N GLU A 80 20.99 9.34 20.12
CA GLU A 80 20.27 8.81 18.95
C GLU A 80 18.90 9.48 18.82
N ARG A 81 18.56 9.88 17.60
CA ARG A 81 17.39 10.71 17.32
C ARG A 81 16.18 9.89 16.94
N GLY A 82 15.03 10.39 17.37
CA GLY A 82 13.71 9.99 16.93
C GLY A 82 13.07 11.05 16.05
N LEU A 83 12.36 10.61 15.02
CA LEU A 83 11.51 11.45 14.18
C LEU A 83 10.09 11.47 14.75
N ILE A 84 9.53 12.67 14.94
CA ILE A 84 8.11 12.81 15.26
C ILE A 84 7.29 12.61 13.97
N CYS A 85 6.50 11.54 13.92
CA CYS A 85 5.79 11.15 12.70
C CYS A 85 4.49 10.39 12.99
N GLN A 86 3.65 10.31 11.96
CA GLN A 86 2.60 9.32 11.84
C GLN A 86 3.21 8.01 11.33
N MET A 87 2.80 6.89 11.92
CA MET A 87 3.32 5.56 11.62
C MET A 87 2.17 4.66 11.16
N GLN A 88 2.25 4.20 9.91
CA GLN A 88 1.35 3.21 9.34
C GLN A 88 2.02 1.84 9.42
N ILE A 89 1.59 1.02 10.38
CA ILE A 89 2.13 -0.31 10.62
C ILE A 89 1.53 -1.28 9.60
N MET A 90 2.38 -1.98 8.87
CA MET A 90 1.95 -3.00 7.92
C MET A 90 1.21 -4.13 8.66
N PRO A 91 0.13 -4.71 8.10
CA PRO A 91 -0.70 -5.71 8.79
C PRO A 91 0.10 -6.88 9.38
N GLN A 92 1.07 -7.40 8.63
CA GLN A 92 1.97 -8.48 9.05
C GLN A 92 2.92 -8.10 10.21
N SER A 93 2.90 -6.85 10.67
CA SER A 93 3.76 -6.34 11.72
C SER A 93 3.02 -5.84 12.95
N VAL A 94 1.68 -5.92 12.96
CA VAL A 94 0.85 -5.47 14.07
C VAL A 94 1.14 -6.25 15.36
N ASP A 95 1.46 -7.54 15.25
CA ASP A 95 1.77 -8.41 16.39
C ASP A 95 3.05 -8.02 17.15
N TYR A 96 3.89 -7.16 16.55
CA TYR A 96 5.09 -6.60 17.17
C TYR A 96 4.83 -5.28 17.89
N LEU A 97 3.58 -4.84 17.94
CA LEU A 97 3.16 -3.71 18.77
C LEU A 97 2.79 -4.20 20.15
N ARG A 98 3.43 -3.64 21.18
CA ARG A 98 3.18 -4.03 22.57
C ARG A 98 2.74 -2.82 23.40
N PRO A 99 1.70 -2.95 24.25
CA PRO A 99 1.52 -2.00 25.33
C PRO A 99 2.72 -2.11 26.27
N SER A 100 3.12 -1.00 26.87
CA SER A 100 4.20 -1.03 27.88
C SER A 100 3.64 -1.00 29.29
N ALA A 101 4.19 -1.85 30.15
CA ALA A 101 3.98 -1.81 31.59
C ALA A 101 4.94 -0.84 32.31
N ASP A 102 5.83 -0.16 31.58
CA ASP A 102 6.79 0.78 32.15
C ASP A 102 6.04 1.91 32.88
N PRO A 103 6.40 2.24 34.14
CA PRO A 103 5.85 3.39 34.85
C PRO A 103 5.93 4.72 34.09
N LYS A 104 6.89 4.86 33.16
CA LYS A 104 7.05 6.03 32.29
C LYS A 104 6.05 6.08 31.14
N ALA A 105 5.36 4.99 30.83
CA ALA A 105 4.40 4.91 29.72
C ALA A 105 3.32 6.00 29.85
N ALA A 106 2.80 6.25 31.05
CA ALA A 106 1.82 7.31 31.30
C ALA A 106 2.36 8.72 31.00
N ALA A 107 3.63 8.98 31.34
CA ALA A 107 4.28 10.26 31.04
C ALA A 107 4.51 10.44 29.53
N ILE A 108 4.95 9.38 28.84
CA ILE A 108 5.10 9.36 27.38
C ILE A 108 3.75 9.61 26.72
N GLN A 109 2.71 8.90 27.14
CA GLN A 109 1.36 9.05 26.61
C GLN A 109 0.85 10.48 26.74
N THR A 110 1.03 11.07 27.93
CA THR A 110 0.67 12.47 28.19
C THR A 110 1.44 13.44 27.28
N ALA A 111 2.74 13.20 27.08
CA ALA A 111 3.59 14.06 26.24
C ALA A 111 3.20 14.00 24.75
N LEU A 112 2.71 12.85 24.28
CA LEU A 112 2.29 12.66 22.88
C LEU A 112 0.84 13.08 22.62
N GLN A 113 0.03 13.29 23.66
CA GLN A 113 -1.38 13.65 23.53
C GLN A 113 -1.66 14.81 22.56
N PRO A 114 -0.86 15.90 22.52
CA PRO A 114 -1.07 16.99 21.56
C PRO A 114 -1.00 16.55 20.08
N LEU A 115 -0.25 15.49 19.78
CA LEU A 115 -0.11 14.96 18.42
C LEU A 115 -1.38 14.26 17.92
N LEU A 116 -2.30 13.87 18.80
CA LEU A 116 -3.60 13.32 18.40
C LEU A 116 -4.50 14.38 17.76
N GLU A 117 -4.36 15.63 18.20
CA GLU A 117 -5.15 16.77 17.72
C GLU A 117 -4.45 17.48 16.55
N ASN A 118 -3.11 17.52 16.57
CA ASN A 118 -2.30 18.07 15.49
C ASN A 118 -1.24 17.05 15.05
N PRO A 119 -1.61 16.05 14.22
CA PRO A 119 -0.66 15.05 13.76
C PRO A 119 0.50 15.67 12.97
N PRO A 120 1.74 15.19 13.16
CA PRO A 120 2.90 15.64 12.41
C PRO A 120 2.75 15.26 10.93
N ARG A 121 3.31 16.07 10.03
CA ARG A 121 3.20 15.82 8.58
C ARG A 121 3.92 14.55 8.10
N PRO A 122 5.14 14.23 8.58
CA PRO A 122 5.81 13.00 8.18
C PRO A 122 4.94 11.79 8.48
N LYS A 123 4.62 11.02 7.43
CA LYS A 123 3.92 9.75 7.54
C LYS A 123 4.82 8.66 6.98
N LEU A 124 5.06 7.62 7.77
CA LEU A 124 5.95 6.51 7.42
C LEU A 124 5.20 5.18 7.47
N THR A 125 5.42 4.33 6.48
CA THR A 125 4.98 2.93 6.52
C THR A 125 6.06 2.10 7.17
N LEU A 126 5.70 1.32 8.20
CA LEU A 126 6.62 0.54 9.01
C LEU A 126 6.33 -0.95 8.88
N GLN A 127 7.38 -1.73 8.70
CA GLN A 127 7.32 -3.19 8.60
C GLN A 127 8.43 -3.82 9.44
N TRP A 128 8.09 -4.81 10.24
CA TRP A 128 9.06 -5.70 10.85
C TRP A 128 9.66 -6.63 9.80
N HIS A 129 10.99 -6.65 9.70
CA HIS A 129 11.72 -7.51 8.80
C HIS A 129 12.41 -8.62 9.58
N GLU A 130 11.83 -9.82 9.54
CA GLU A 130 12.23 -10.96 10.37
C GLU A 130 13.70 -11.36 10.20
N LEU A 131 14.19 -11.40 8.96
CA LEU A 131 15.57 -11.84 8.68
C LEU A 131 16.61 -10.90 9.29
N ASP A 132 16.34 -9.60 9.29
CA ASP A 132 17.27 -8.59 9.82
C ASP A 132 16.98 -8.27 11.28
N ARG A 133 15.85 -8.75 11.81
CA ARG A 133 15.30 -8.39 13.13
C ARG A 133 15.29 -6.87 13.33
N THR A 134 14.77 -6.15 12.34
CA THR A 134 14.68 -4.69 12.38
C THR A 134 13.34 -4.19 11.87
N TRP A 135 12.93 -3.02 12.36
CA TRP A 135 11.86 -2.24 11.76
C TRP A 135 12.40 -1.49 10.54
N ARG A 136 11.79 -1.72 9.38
CA ARG A 136 12.05 -0.95 8.17
C ARG A 136 10.99 0.12 8.03
N SER A 137 11.44 1.35 7.75
CA SER A 137 10.56 2.49 7.49
C SER A 137 10.68 2.94 6.05
N GLN A 138 9.53 3.24 5.44
CA GLN A 138 9.45 3.87 4.12
C GLN A 138 8.57 5.12 4.22
N LEU A 139 8.83 6.12 3.37
CA LEU A 139 7.92 7.26 3.27
C LEU A 139 6.56 6.74 2.82
N ALA A 140 5.51 6.99 3.61
CA ALA A 140 4.17 6.59 3.22
C ALA A 140 3.81 7.28 1.92
N GLN A 141 3.10 6.56 1.06
CA GLN A 141 2.61 7.15 -0.17
C GLN A 141 1.63 8.28 0.14
N PRO A 142 1.56 9.31 -0.70
CA PRO A 142 0.43 10.23 -0.63
C PRO A 142 -0.87 9.41 -0.56
N ASN A 143 -1.68 9.67 0.47
CA ASN A 143 -3.06 9.25 0.47
C ASN A 143 -3.86 9.98 -0.63
N GLU A 144 -3.28 11.03 -1.24
CA GLU A 144 -3.86 11.75 -2.36
C GLU A 144 -3.51 11.06 -3.67
N LEU A 145 -4.54 10.69 -4.42
CA LEU A 145 -4.38 10.22 -5.79
C LEU A 145 -3.67 11.29 -6.64
N PRO A 146 -2.70 10.89 -7.48
CA PRO A 146 -2.19 11.77 -8.53
C PRO A 146 -3.35 12.37 -9.34
N SER A 147 -3.26 13.65 -9.69
CA SER A 147 -4.37 14.38 -10.33
C SER A 147 -4.89 13.70 -11.60
N ALA A 148 -4.00 13.12 -12.41
CA ALA A 148 -4.39 12.37 -13.61
C ALA A 148 -5.23 11.12 -13.29
N ILE A 149 -4.89 10.40 -12.21
CA ILE A 149 -5.63 9.21 -11.77
C ILE A 149 -6.98 9.62 -11.18
N ARG A 150 -6.99 10.66 -10.33
CA ARG A 150 -8.21 11.26 -9.79
C ARG A 150 -9.18 11.66 -10.90
N GLN A 151 -8.72 12.43 -11.88
CA GLN A 151 -9.53 12.88 -13.01
C GLN A 151 -10.10 11.70 -13.81
N THR A 152 -9.32 10.63 -13.97
CA THR A 152 -9.80 9.42 -14.65
C THR A 152 -10.96 8.79 -13.89
N PHE A 153 -10.84 8.58 -12.58
CA PHE A 153 -11.94 8.01 -11.78
C PHE A 153 -13.15 8.95 -11.67
N GLU A 154 -12.96 10.26 -11.60
CA GLU A 154 -14.07 11.22 -11.65
C GLU A 154 -14.86 11.13 -12.97
N GLN A 155 -14.21 10.71 -14.06
CA GLN A 155 -14.86 10.53 -15.37
C GLN A 155 -15.46 9.13 -15.55
N THR A 156 -14.76 8.09 -15.12
CA THR A 156 -15.17 6.69 -15.35
C THR A 156 -16.04 6.13 -14.24
N GLY A 157 -16.07 6.78 -13.08
CA GLY A 157 -16.52 6.19 -11.82
C GLY A 157 -15.52 5.13 -11.36
N TYR A 158 -16.04 4.00 -10.89
CA TYR A 158 -15.27 2.87 -10.35
C TYR A 158 -14.38 2.18 -11.39
N GLY A 159 -13.24 1.65 -10.93
CA GLY A 159 -12.29 0.98 -11.83
C GLY A 159 -10.93 0.70 -11.20
N CYS A 160 -9.98 0.27 -12.03
CA CYS A 160 -8.61 0.00 -11.60
C CYS A 160 -7.59 0.51 -12.62
N LEU A 161 -6.54 1.18 -12.15
CA LEU A 161 -5.43 1.68 -12.97
C LEU A 161 -4.09 1.25 -12.36
N ALA A 162 -3.13 0.83 -13.18
CA ALA A 162 -1.78 0.57 -12.72
C ALA A 162 -0.92 1.83 -12.83
N THR A 163 -0.15 2.15 -11.80
CA THR A 163 0.79 3.28 -11.80
C THR A 163 2.11 2.89 -11.14
N GLU A 164 3.20 3.46 -11.64
CA GLU A 164 4.50 3.37 -10.98
C GLU A 164 4.55 4.27 -9.75
N THR A 165 5.20 3.79 -8.71
CA THR A 165 5.40 4.50 -7.45
C THR A 165 6.79 4.21 -6.88
N ASN A 166 7.15 4.86 -5.78
CA ASN A 166 8.44 4.63 -5.11
C ASN A 166 8.60 3.23 -4.48
N VAL A 167 7.53 2.44 -4.36
CA VAL A 167 7.54 1.08 -3.81
C VAL A 167 7.21 0.02 -4.86
N GLY A 168 7.28 0.40 -6.15
CA GLY A 168 6.97 -0.45 -7.29
C GLY A 168 5.65 -0.07 -7.98
N ILE A 169 5.10 -0.99 -8.76
CA ILE A 169 3.83 -0.78 -9.45
C ILE A 169 2.66 -1.08 -8.49
N VAL A 170 1.74 -0.12 -8.39
CA VAL A 170 0.51 -0.22 -7.59
C VAL A 170 -0.70 -0.16 -8.51
N HIS A 171 -1.66 -1.06 -8.29
CA HIS A 171 -2.99 -1.01 -8.87
C HIS A 171 -3.89 -0.17 -7.98
N VAL A 172 -4.20 1.04 -8.42
CA VAL A 172 -5.14 1.92 -7.76
C VAL A 172 -6.55 1.47 -8.10
N CYS A 173 -7.31 1.03 -7.10
CA CYS A 173 -8.65 0.47 -7.22
C CYS A 173 -9.64 1.44 -6.59
N HIS A 174 -10.66 1.87 -7.35
CA HIS A 174 -11.73 2.72 -6.85
C HIS A 174 -13.07 1.96 -6.88
N ALA A 175 -13.74 1.91 -5.73
CA ALA A 175 -15.00 1.21 -5.51
C ALA A 175 -15.83 1.94 -4.43
N PRO A 176 -17.14 1.65 -4.31
CA PRO A 176 -17.97 2.19 -3.23
C PRO A 176 -17.44 1.84 -1.83
N ASP A 177 -17.64 2.74 -0.86
CA ASP A 177 -17.18 2.52 0.52
C ASP A 177 -17.77 1.25 1.13
N VAL A 178 -19.06 1.01 0.86
CA VAL A 178 -19.80 -0.16 1.34
C VAL A 178 -19.20 -1.48 0.87
N ASP A 179 -18.62 -1.52 -0.33
CA ASP A 179 -17.98 -2.71 -0.85
C ASP A 179 -16.56 -2.84 -0.27
N ILE A 180 -15.81 -1.74 -0.19
CA ILE A 180 -14.43 -1.71 0.33
C ILE A 180 -14.33 -2.20 1.78
N GLU A 181 -15.33 -1.92 2.61
CA GLU A 181 -15.41 -2.45 3.98
C GLU A 181 -15.38 -3.99 3.99
N GLY A 182 -16.09 -4.62 3.04
CA GLY A 182 -16.15 -6.07 2.86
C GLY A 182 -14.85 -6.71 2.36
N PHE A 183 -13.97 -5.94 1.70
CA PHE A 183 -12.76 -6.48 1.07
C PHE A 183 -11.62 -6.82 2.04
N ARG A 184 -11.64 -6.25 3.26
CA ARG A 184 -10.58 -6.44 4.25
C ARG A 184 -10.53 -7.90 4.70
N GLY A 185 -9.34 -8.49 4.68
CA GLY A 185 -9.15 -9.91 5.02
C GLY A 185 -9.60 -10.93 3.95
N GLN A 186 -10.35 -10.52 2.92
CA GLN A 186 -10.83 -11.46 1.90
C GLN A 186 -9.71 -11.92 0.96
N PRO A 187 -9.74 -13.14 0.42
CA PRO A 187 -8.80 -13.53 -0.62
C PRO A 187 -8.96 -12.68 -1.88
N VAL A 188 -7.87 -12.50 -2.63
CA VAL A 188 -7.93 -11.94 -4.00
C VAL A 188 -7.35 -12.96 -4.95
N VAL A 189 -8.06 -13.21 -6.04
CA VAL A 189 -7.58 -13.98 -7.18
C VAL A 189 -7.44 -13.05 -8.38
N TYR A 190 -6.51 -13.36 -9.28
CA TYR A 190 -6.32 -12.54 -10.47
C TYR A 190 -5.76 -13.35 -11.63
N GLN A 191 -5.93 -12.82 -12.84
CA GLN A 191 -5.40 -13.40 -14.06
C GLN A 191 -5.01 -12.34 -15.08
N TRP A 192 -3.95 -12.64 -15.83
CA TRP A 192 -3.49 -11.85 -16.97
C TRP A 192 -3.98 -12.44 -18.27
N GLN A 193 -4.53 -11.60 -19.16
CA GLN A 193 -5.07 -12.01 -20.44
C GLN A 193 -4.58 -11.08 -21.55
N LEU A 194 -4.36 -11.66 -22.73
CA LEU A 194 -4.22 -10.90 -23.97
C LEU A 194 -5.56 -10.91 -24.70
N ILE A 195 -6.10 -9.72 -24.95
CA ILE A 195 -7.27 -9.52 -25.82
C ILE A 195 -6.75 -8.95 -27.14
N ALA A 196 -6.91 -9.71 -28.22
CA ALA A 196 -6.51 -9.30 -29.56
C ALA A 196 -7.65 -8.49 -30.21
N MET A 197 -7.55 -7.15 -30.20
CA MET A 197 -8.51 -6.30 -30.90
C MET A 197 -7.96 -5.85 -32.27
N PRO A 198 -8.82 -5.59 -33.26
CA PRO A 198 -8.39 -5.18 -34.60
C PRO A 198 -7.52 -3.92 -34.64
N THR A 199 -7.66 -3.03 -33.65
CA THR A 199 -6.93 -1.76 -33.59
C THR A 199 -5.78 -1.75 -32.58
N ALA A 200 -5.77 -2.63 -31.58
CA ALA A 200 -4.65 -2.82 -30.64
C ALA A 200 -4.78 -4.10 -29.78
N PRO A 201 -3.68 -4.74 -29.35
CA PRO A 201 -3.74 -5.69 -28.25
C PRO A 201 -4.03 -4.97 -26.93
N LEU A 202 -4.93 -5.53 -26.12
CA LEU A 202 -5.12 -5.12 -24.73
C LEU A 202 -4.51 -6.19 -23.82
N ILE A 203 -3.61 -5.78 -22.93
CA ILE A 203 -3.17 -6.65 -21.82
C ILE A 203 -4.11 -6.35 -20.65
N ARG A 204 -5.01 -7.28 -20.36
CA ARG A 204 -6.02 -7.16 -19.31
C ARG A 204 -5.55 -7.84 -18.03
N LEU A 205 -5.62 -7.12 -16.93
CA LEU A 205 -5.63 -7.69 -15.59
C LEU A 205 -7.08 -7.77 -15.13
N GLU A 206 -7.56 -8.98 -14.86
CA GLU A 206 -8.82 -9.20 -14.16
C GLU A 206 -8.51 -9.64 -12.73
N MET A 207 -9.08 -8.95 -11.74
CA MET A 207 -8.95 -9.27 -10.32
C MET A 207 -10.32 -9.45 -9.72
N ALA A 208 -10.45 -10.41 -8.80
CA ALA A 208 -11.66 -10.61 -8.02
C ALA A 208 -11.32 -10.67 -6.53
N VAL A 209 -11.97 -9.81 -5.74
CA VAL A 209 -12.00 -9.93 -4.29
C VAL A 209 -13.09 -10.95 -3.94
N LEU A 210 -12.76 -11.99 -3.18
CA LEU A 210 -13.73 -13.05 -2.83
C LEU A 210 -14.54 -12.65 -1.59
N ASP A 211 -15.23 -11.52 -1.67
CA ASP A 211 -16.07 -10.94 -0.62
C ASP A 211 -17.48 -11.57 -0.57
N ASP A 212 -18.06 -11.87 -1.74
CA ASP A 212 -19.29 -12.65 -1.89
C ASP A 212 -18.99 -13.97 -2.65
N PRO A 213 -19.36 -15.15 -2.10
CA PRO A 213 -19.08 -16.44 -2.73
C PRO A 213 -19.81 -16.68 -4.06
N LEU A 214 -20.93 -15.97 -4.29
CA LEU A 214 -21.73 -16.07 -5.52
C LEU A 214 -21.43 -14.96 -6.51
N ASN A 215 -21.03 -13.78 -6.02
CA ASN A 215 -20.78 -12.61 -6.87
C ASN A 215 -19.59 -11.78 -6.38
N PRO A 216 -18.35 -12.28 -6.50
CA PRO A 216 -17.17 -11.58 -6.02
C PRO A 216 -16.99 -10.23 -6.73
N PHE A 217 -16.57 -9.21 -6.00
CA PHE A 217 -16.31 -7.90 -6.58
C PHE A 217 -15.12 -7.96 -7.55
N ARG A 218 -15.29 -7.43 -8.77
CA ARG A 218 -14.28 -7.51 -9.83
C ARG A 218 -13.70 -6.15 -10.19
N PHE A 219 -12.39 -6.13 -10.37
CA PHE A 219 -11.65 -5.01 -10.93
C PHE A 219 -10.99 -5.42 -12.24
N GLU A 220 -10.94 -4.47 -13.16
CA GLU A 220 -10.25 -4.65 -14.44
C GLU A 220 -9.34 -3.48 -14.73
N SER A 221 -8.16 -3.78 -15.26
CA SER A 221 -7.20 -2.80 -15.78
C SER A 221 -6.73 -3.25 -17.16
N PHE A 222 -6.50 -2.29 -18.05
CA PHE A 222 -6.02 -2.52 -19.41
C PHE A 222 -4.72 -1.75 -19.62
N LEU A 223 -3.69 -2.44 -20.09
CA LEU A 223 -2.38 -1.88 -20.35
C LEU A 223 -2.01 -2.00 -21.84
N ASN A 224 -1.44 -0.92 -22.37
CA ASN A 224 -0.95 -0.80 -23.73
C ASN A 224 0.55 -1.12 -23.78
N SER A 225 0.93 -2.25 -24.39
CA SER A 225 2.35 -2.60 -24.54
C SER A 225 3.11 -1.74 -25.56
N ALA A 226 2.40 -1.00 -26.42
CA ALA A 226 3.02 -0.13 -27.42
C ALA A 226 3.28 1.29 -26.88
N ASP A 227 2.58 1.69 -25.81
CA ASP A 227 2.86 2.95 -25.11
C ASP A 227 4.14 2.80 -24.26
N PRO A 228 5.16 3.67 -24.43
CA PRO A 228 6.43 3.51 -23.73
C PRO A 228 6.35 3.57 -22.20
N ASP A 229 5.42 4.34 -21.64
CA ASP A 229 5.29 4.46 -20.19
C ASP A 229 4.55 3.26 -19.60
N GLN A 230 3.49 2.79 -20.25
CA GLN A 230 2.80 1.56 -19.85
C GLN A 230 3.65 0.31 -20.10
N ALA A 231 4.52 0.31 -21.10
CA ALA A 231 5.48 -0.77 -21.33
C ALA A 231 6.48 -0.90 -20.15
N LYS A 232 6.92 0.23 -19.55
CA LYS A 232 7.75 0.20 -18.33
C LYS A 232 6.96 -0.37 -17.15
N VAL A 233 5.69 0.01 -17.00
CA VAL A 233 4.80 -0.53 -15.96
C VAL A 233 4.67 -2.05 -16.10
N LEU A 234 4.42 -2.55 -17.32
CA LEU A 234 4.34 -3.98 -17.62
C LEU A 234 5.66 -4.72 -17.31
N ALA A 235 6.79 -4.15 -17.71
CA ALA A 235 8.11 -4.69 -17.40
C ALA A 235 8.35 -4.78 -15.89
N GLY A 236 8.05 -3.72 -15.14
CA GLY A 236 8.14 -3.71 -13.68
C GLY A 236 7.23 -4.76 -13.04
N LEU A 237 5.98 -4.88 -13.47
CA LEU A 237 5.04 -5.88 -12.98
C LEU A 237 5.54 -7.31 -13.18
N SER A 238 6.13 -7.61 -14.33
CA SER A 238 6.69 -8.95 -14.63
C SER A 238 7.87 -9.35 -13.74
N GLN A 239 8.48 -8.40 -13.04
CA GLN A 239 9.63 -8.64 -12.14
C GLN A 239 9.26 -8.49 -10.67
N GLN A 240 8.11 -7.87 -10.37
CA GLN A 240 7.67 -7.60 -9.01
C GLN A 240 7.11 -8.88 -8.37
N ALA A 241 7.61 -9.22 -7.18
CA ALA A 241 7.22 -10.43 -6.43
C ALA A 241 5.83 -10.35 -5.77
N GLN A 242 5.19 -9.19 -5.80
CA GLN A 242 3.89 -8.94 -5.18
C GLN A 242 3.05 -8.00 -6.06
N LEU A 243 1.74 -8.14 -6.07
CA LEU A 243 0.83 -7.12 -6.59
C LEU A 243 0.30 -6.29 -5.43
N GLN A 244 0.41 -4.97 -5.55
CA GLN A 244 -0.12 -4.04 -4.56
C GLN A 244 -1.41 -3.42 -5.10
N MET A 245 -2.48 -3.45 -4.31
CA MET A 245 -3.78 -2.91 -4.65
C MET A 245 -4.16 -1.84 -3.63
N ALA A 246 -4.15 -0.56 -4.02
CA ALA A 246 -4.53 0.53 -3.14
C ALA A 246 -6.00 0.90 -3.38
N PHE A 247 -6.84 0.76 -2.36
CA PHE A 247 -8.30 0.97 -2.45
C PHE A 247 -8.69 2.39 -2.06
N TYR A 248 -9.52 3.00 -2.89
CA TYR A 248 -10.03 4.37 -2.74
C TYR A 248 -11.56 4.39 -2.80
N GLY A 249 -12.16 5.04 -1.80
CA GLY A 249 -13.60 5.12 -1.58
C GLY A 249 -14.32 6.13 -2.46
N ASP A 250 -15.60 6.36 -2.15
CA ASP A 250 -16.50 7.25 -2.92
C ASP A 250 -16.00 8.69 -3.04
N ASP A 251 -15.27 9.18 -2.03
CA ASP A 251 -14.64 10.52 -2.01
C ASP A 251 -13.20 10.53 -2.55
N LEU A 252 -12.76 9.42 -3.12
CA LEU A 252 -11.38 9.17 -3.53
C LEU A 252 -10.37 9.32 -2.37
N ALA A 253 -10.80 9.09 -1.13
CA ALA A 253 -9.91 8.91 0.01
C ALA A 253 -9.35 7.49 0.01
N TYR A 254 -8.10 7.36 0.46
CA TYR A 254 -7.43 6.07 0.62
C TYR A 254 -8.00 5.30 1.82
N HIS A 255 -8.36 4.02 1.62
CA HIS A 255 -8.82 3.14 2.70
C HIS A 255 -7.72 2.19 3.18
N PHE A 256 -7.14 1.40 2.29
CA PHE A 256 -6.06 0.46 2.60
C PHE A 256 -5.35 -0.05 1.34
N THR A 257 -4.21 -0.71 1.55
CA THR A 257 -3.49 -1.44 0.50
C THR A 257 -3.53 -2.92 0.79
N LYS A 258 -3.95 -3.72 -0.19
CA LYS A 258 -3.82 -5.17 -0.15
C LYS A 258 -2.58 -5.58 -0.94
N VAL A 259 -1.84 -6.54 -0.40
CA VAL A 259 -0.67 -7.13 -1.04
C VAL A 259 -0.97 -8.58 -1.37
N VAL A 260 -0.84 -8.94 -2.64
CA VAL A 260 -1.05 -10.30 -3.14
C VAL A 260 0.28 -10.84 -3.62
N ALA A 261 0.61 -12.10 -3.33
CA ALA A 261 1.83 -12.72 -3.87
C ALA A 261 1.75 -12.78 -5.40
N HIS A 262 2.84 -12.41 -6.07
CA HIS A 262 3.01 -12.51 -7.52
C HIS A 262 4.07 -13.57 -7.80
N GLU A 263 3.63 -14.82 -7.77
CA GLU A 263 4.49 -15.99 -7.87
C GLU A 263 5.19 -16.05 -9.23
N SER A 264 6.31 -16.77 -9.28
CA SER A 264 7.13 -16.88 -10.48
C SER A 264 6.37 -17.42 -11.69
N GLN A 265 5.38 -18.30 -11.49
CA GLN A 265 4.52 -18.78 -12.57
C GLN A 265 3.66 -17.64 -13.16
N GLN A 266 3.08 -16.79 -12.32
CA GLN A 266 2.26 -15.66 -12.73
C GLN A 266 3.10 -14.57 -13.40
N GLN A 267 4.32 -14.33 -12.91
CA GLN A 267 5.29 -13.45 -13.55
C GLN A 267 5.67 -13.92 -14.95
N GLN A 268 5.94 -15.23 -15.11
CA GLN A 268 6.22 -15.84 -16.41
C GLN A 268 5.02 -15.74 -17.35
N GLN A 269 3.81 -15.99 -16.85
CA GLN A 269 2.56 -15.83 -17.63
C GLN A 269 2.42 -14.39 -18.14
N LEU A 270 2.64 -13.39 -17.30
CA LEU A 270 2.59 -11.99 -17.71
C LEU A 270 3.65 -11.68 -18.78
N ALA A 271 4.88 -12.16 -18.59
CA ALA A 271 5.95 -11.99 -19.59
C ALA A 271 5.58 -12.60 -20.95
N GLU A 272 4.94 -13.78 -20.96
CA GLU A 272 4.44 -14.40 -22.19
C GLU A 272 3.33 -13.57 -22.85
N VAL A 273 2.38 -13.07 -22.04
CA VAL A 273 1.30 -12.18 -22.50
C VAL A 273 1.86 -10.93 -23.16
N ILE A 274 2.85 -10.28 -22.54
CA ILE A 274 3.53 -9.09 -23.09
C ILE A 274 4.20 -9.42 -24.43
N GLN A 275 4.94 -10.54 -24.51
CA GLN A 275 5.61 -10.94 -25.75
C GLN A 275 4.61 -11.26 -26.87
N ARG A 276 3.48 -11.88 -26.54
CA ARG A 276 2.41 -12.17 -27.50
C ARG A 276 1.71 -10.89 -27.97
N ALA A 277 1.47 -9.93 -27.07
CA ALA A 277 0.90 -8.63 -27.40
C ALA A 277 1.80 -7.88 -28.37
N ALA A 278 3.11 -7.80 -28.08
CA ALA A 278 4.08 -7.15 -28.95
C ALA A 278 4.14 -7.79 -30.34
N ARG A 279 4.11 -9.13 -30.43
CA ARG A 279 4.04 -9.84 -31.72
C ARG A 279 2.75 -9.51 -32.47
N TYR A 280 1.61 -9.54 -31.81
CA TYR A 280 0.32 -9.23 -32.43
C TYR A 280 0.28 -7.80 -32.95
N TRP A 281 0.79 -6.83 -32.19
CA TRP A 281 0.89 -5.42 -32.60
C TRP A 281 1.60 -5.25 -33.94
N THR A 282 2.69 -5.98 -34.19
CA THR A 282 3.42 -5.92 -35.48
C THR A 282 2.66 -6.49 -36.67
N THR A 283 1.59 -7.25 -36.44
CA THR A 283 0.74 -7.79 -37.50
C THR A 283 -0.38 -6.84 -37.93
N LEU A 284 -0.66 -5.82 -37.11
CA LEU A 284 -1.70 -4.83 -37.39
C LEU A 284 -1.16 -3.74 -38.35
N PRO A 285 -1.96 -3.30 -39.33
CA PRO A 285 -1.61 -2.15 -40.17
C PRO A 285 -1.36 -0.89 -39.31
N PRO A 286 -0.27 -0.14 -39.50
CA PRO A 286 0.02 1.06 -38.68
C PRO A 286 -1.11 2.10 -38.66
N GLU A 287 -1.87 2.20 -39.75
CA GLU A 287 -3.01 3.11 -39.87
C GLU A 287 -4.21 2.75 -39.01
N SER A 288 -4.28 1.50 -38.51
CA SER A 288 -5.37 1.04 -37.65
C SER A 288 -5.00 1.04 -36.17
N HIS A 289 -3.80 1.50 -35.81
CA HIS A 289 -3.30 1.49 -34.43
C HIS A 289 -4.07 2.50 -33.57
N ASP A 290 -4.98 2.00 -32.73
CA ASP A 290 -5.76 2.80 -31.80
C ASP A 290 -6.16 1.98 -30.56
N PHE A 291 -5.48 2.27 -29.44
CA PHE A 291 -5.69 1.59 -28.17
C PHE A 291 -7.00 2.00 -27.47
N ASP A 292 -7.37 3.27 -27.55
CA ASP A 292 -8.58 3.76 -26.88
C ASP A 292 -9.82 3.24 -27.59
N GLN A 293 -9.80 3.16 -28.92
CA GLN A 293 -10.84 2.50 -29.71
C GLN A 293 -10.90 1.00 -29.39
N ALA A 294 -9.76 0.30 -29.30
CA ALA A 294 -9.73 -1.12 -28.94
C ALA A 294 -10.38 -1.36 -27.57
N LYS A 295 -10.06 -0.52 -26.58
CA LYS A 295 -10.62 -0.59 -25.23
C LYS A 295 -12.12 -0.30 -25.25
N ALA A 296 -12.56 0.75 -25.96
CA ALA A 296 -13.97 1.10 -26.08
C ALA A 296 -14.79 -0.03 -26.72
N ASP A 297 -14.29 -0.62 -27.81
CA ASP A 297 -14.94 -1.72 -28.51
C ASP A 297 -15.07 -2.96 -27.63
N PHE A 298 -14.02 -3.30 -26.88
CA PHE A 298 -14.07 -4.42 -25.93
C PHE A 298 -15.11 -4.17 -24.84
N MET A 299 -15.11 -2.99 -24.22
CA MET A 299 -16.05 -2.64 -23.14
C MET A 299 -17.51 -2.58 -23.62
N CYS A 300 -17.77 -2.33 -24.90
CA CYS A 300 -19.10 -2.41 -25.49
C CYS A 300 -19.58 -3.85 -25.72
N GLN A 301 -18.66 -4.81 -25.90
CA GLN A 301 -19.00 -6.22 -26.14
C GLN A 301 -19.25 -7.01 -24.85
N THR A 302 -18.75 -6.53 -23.72
CA THR A 302 -18.79 -7.24 -22.42
C THR A 302 -19.86 -6.73 -21.45
N ARG A 303 -20.61 -5.70 -21.84
CA ARG A 303 -21.78 -5.17 -21.11
C ARG A 303 -23.07 -5.82 -21.59
#